data_AF-A0A848DF74-F1
#
_entry.id   AF-A0A848DF74-F1
#
_cell.length_a   1.000
_cell.length_b   1.000
_cell.length_c   1.000
_cell.angle_alpha   90.00
_cell.angle_beta   90.00
_cell.angle_gamma   90.00
#
_symmetry.space_group_name_H-M   'P 1'
#
loop_
_entity.id
_entity.type
_entity.pdbx_description
1 polymer ?
#
loop_
_entity_poly.entity_id
_entity_poly.type
_entity_poly.pdbx_seq_one_letter_code
_entity_poly.pdbx_strand_id
1 'polypeptide(L)'
;MPAVNDAATGHVTPSDPVRLIMNSTVATVDVGCSMLEVVAELVADEIGAVLVTGEHGPLGVLSERDVVTALTTARDLAEVQAEDVMSTEVVWADPADSVRAVGILMRDAGVRHIPVGNDREVLGVVAMRDVLSVLLAEN
;
A
#
# COMPACT_ATOMS: atom_id res chain seq x y z
N MET A 1 -10.47 1.62 28.44
CA MET A 1 -10.48 2.98 27.86
C MET A 1 -9.09 3.57 27.99
N PRO A 2 -8.30 3.64 26.90
CA PRO A 2 -7.19 4.58 26.82
C PRO A 2 -7.65 5.85 26.10
N ALA A 3 -7.15 6.98 26.58
CA ALA A 3 -7.36 8.30 26.00
C ALA A 3 -6.72 8.36 24.60
N VAL A 4 -7.51 8.70 23.59
CA VAL A 4 -6.99 9.10 22.27
C VAL A 4 -6.80 10.61 22.32
N ASN A 5 -5.56 10.99 22.05
CA ASN A 5 -4.98 12.32 22.13
C ASN A 5 -5.70 13.30 21.20
N ASP A 6 -6.36 14.30 21.79
CA ASP A 6 -6.96 15.44 21.12
C ASP A 6 -5.85 16.48 20.88
N ALA A 7 -5.15 16.38 19.75
CA ALA A 7 -4.17 17.37 19.32
C ALA A 7 -4.12 17.47 17.78
N ALA A 8 -4.46 18.66 17.28
CA ALA A 8 -4.32 19.17 15.91
C ALA A 8 -5.38 18.74 14.88
N THR A 9 -6.63 19.21 15.03
CA THR A 9 -7.60 19.30 13.93
C THR A 9 -7.31 20.50 13.01
N GLY A 10 -6.11 20.52 12.42
CA GLY A 10 -5.88 21.27 11.19
C GLY A 10 -6.35 20.41 10.03
N HIS A 11 -7.28 20.89 9.21
CA HIS A 11 -7.72 20.15 8.03
C HIS A 11 -6.53 19.94 7.10
N VAL A 12 -6.14 18.68 6.87
CA VAL A 12 -5.07 18.34 5.92
C VAL A 12 -5.48 18.80 4.54
N THR A 13 -4.60 19.52 3.86
CA THR A 13 -4.83 20.09 2.53
C THR A 13 -4.07 19.31 1.46
N PRO A 14 -4.41 19.48 0.16
CA PRO A 14 -3.67 18.84 -0.94
C PRO A 14 -2.17 19.18 -1.00
N SER A 15 -1.72 20.26 -0.36
CA SER A 15 -0.32 20.68 -0.36
C SER A 15 0.46 20.14 0.84
N ASP A 16 -0.23 19.55 1.82
CA ASP A 16 0.41 19.00 3.01
C ASP A 16 1.13 17.67 2.71
N PRO A 17 2.12 17.30 3.54
CA PRO A 17 2.87 16.07 3.37
C PRO A 17 2.01 14.81 3.52
N VAL A 18 2.25 13.81 2.66
CA VAL A 18 1.52 12.55 2.66
C VAL A 18 1.68 11.75 3.95
N ARG A 19 2.79 11.93 4.69
CA ARG A 19 2.98 11.29 6.00
C ARG A 19 1.89 11.62 7.02
N LEU A 20 1.11 12.68 6.81
CA LEU A 20 -0.01 13.04 7.68
C LEU A 20 -1.26 12.17 7.47
N ILE A 21 -1.34 11.46 6.34
CA ILE A 21 -2.50 10.63 5.97
C ILE A 21 -2.14 9.17 5.67
N MET A 22 -0.86 8.81 5.74
CA MET A 22 -0.43 7.43 5.56
C MET A 22 -0.83 6.58 6.76
N ASN A 23 -1.08 5.29 6.53
CA ASN A 23 -1.14 4.29 7.58
C ASN A 23 0.28 3.82 7.91
N SER A 24 0.70 3.92 9.17
CA SER A 24 2.02 3.47 9.62
C SER A 24 2.13 1.94 9.73
N THR A 25 1.01 1.23 9.72
CA THR A 25 0.99 -0.24 9.64
C THR A 25 0.97 -0.63 8.17
N VAL A 26 2.04 -1.30 7.72
CA VAL A 26 2.12 -1.89 6.39
C VAL A 26 1.96 -3.40 6.54
N ALA A 27 0.93 -3.95 5.91
CA ALA A 27 0.78 -5.39 5.84
C ALA A 27 1.87 -5.97 4.93
N THR A 28 2.55 -6.99 5.45
CA THR A 28 3.68 -7.63 4.77
C THR A 28 3.47 -9.13 4.69
N VAL A 29 3.90 -9.74 3.59
CA VAL A 29 3.92 -11.19 3.39
C VAL A 29 5.31 -11.65 2.99
N ASP A 30 5.67 -12.87 3.37
CA ASP A 30 6.93 -13.47 2.95
C ASP A 30 6.91 -13.81 1.46
N VAL A 31 8.04 -13.61 0.79
CA VAL A 31 8.25 -13.86 -0.64
C VAL A 31 7.93 -15.30 -1.07
N GLY A 32 8.11 -16.28 -0.19
CA GLY A 32 7.83 -17.68 -0.46
C GLY A 32 6.41 -18.13 -0.09
N CYS A 33 5.56 -17.26 0.46
CA CYS A 33 4.19 -17.62 0.82
C CYS A 33 3.33 -17.83 -0.43
N SER A 34 2.23 -18.55 -0.26
CA SER A 34 1.28 -18.82 -1.33
C SER A 34 0.40 -17.61 -1.63
N MET A 35 -0.08 -17.51 -2.87
CA MET A 35 -1.07 -16.50 -3.26
C MET A 35 -2.38 -16.65 -2.49
N LEU A 36 -2.70 -17.84 -1.97
CA LEU A 36 -3.83 -18.04 -1.06
C LEU A 36 -3.63 -17.31 0.29
N GLU A 37 -2.43 -17.36 0.85
CA GLU A 37 -2.09 -16.61 2.07
C GLU A 37 -2.12 -15.10 1.81
N VAL A 38 -1.62 -14.65 0.65
CA VAL A 38 -1.75 -13.23 0.22
C VAL A 38 -3.22 -12.79 0.22
N VAL A 39 -4.12 -13.60 -0.35
CA VAL A 39 -5.56 -13.31 -0.37
C VAL A 39 -6.13 -13.26 1.04
N ALA A 40 -5.74 -14.19 1.91
CA ALA A 40 -6.21 -14.21 3.29
C ALA A 40 -5.83 -12.93 4.03
N GLU A 41 -4.60 -12.43 3.85
CA GLU A 41 -4.14 -11.17 4.45
C GLU A 41 -4.89 -9.96 3.90
N LEU A 42 -5.05 -9.85 2.57
CA LEU A 42 -5.80 -8.75 1.95
C LEU A 42 -7.23 -8.65 2.51
N VAL A 43 -7.89 -9.79 2.74
CA VAL A 43 -9.25 -9.85 3.28
C VAL A 43 -9.27 -9.56 4.78
N ALA A 44 -8.35 -10.13 5.55
CA ALA A 44 -8.31 -9.99 7.01
C ALA A 44 -8.09 -8.53 7.44
N ASP A 45 -7.24 -7.81 6.72
CA ASP A 45 -6.86 -6.44 7.04
C ASP A 45 -7.69 -5.37 6.29
N GLU A 46 -8.63 -5.78 5.44
CA GLU A 46 -9.46 -4.88 4.60
C GLU A 46 -8.62 -3.87 3.76
N ILE A 47 -7.53 -4.40 3.19
CA ILE A 47 -6.54 -3.67 2.39
C ILE A 47 -6.50 -4.18 0.95
N GLY A 48 -6.11 -3.32 0.01
CA GLY A 48 -6.03 -3.67 -1.40
C GLY A 48 -4.63 -3.96 -1.93
N ALA A 49 -3.61 -3.93 -1.07
CA ALA A 49 -2.24 -4.31 -1.40
C ALA A 49 -1.42 -4.69 -0.16
N VAL A 50 -0.46 -5.59 -0.35
CA VAL A 50 0.56 -5.99 0.63
C VAL A 50 1.96 -5.74 0.07
N LEU A 51 2.91 -5.51 0.96
CA LEU A 51 4.33 -5.46 0.62
C LEU A 51 4.91 -6.87 0.75
N VAL A 52 5.60 -7.34 -0.29
CA VAL A 52 6.28 -8.63 -0.27
C VAL A 52 7.69 -8.41 0.26
N THR A 53 8.07 -9.16 1.29
CA THR A 53 9.36 -9.04 1.96
C THR A 53 10.15 -10.35 1.90
N GLY A 54 11.47 -10.25 1.88
CA GLY A 54 12.39 -11.37 2.09
C GLY A 54 13.34 -11.09 3.24
N GLU A 55 14.42 -11.86 3.33
CA GLU A 55 15.40 -11.77 4.42
C GLU A 55 16.02 -10.36 4.59
N HIS A 56 16.12 -9.61 3.49
CA HIS A 56 16.83 -8.32 3.45
C HIS A 56 15.91 -7.10 3.28
N GLY A 57 14.59 -7.28 3.42
CA GLY A 57 13.62 -6.19 3.35
C GLY A 57 12.62 -6.35 2.19
N PRO A 58 12.01 -5.24 1.73
CA PRO A 58 10.97 -5.28 0.71
C PRO A 58 11.53 -5.66 -0.66
N LEU A 59 10.82 -6.57 -1.34
CA LEU A 59 11.17 -7.09 -2.66
C LEU A 59 10.16 -6.69 -3.74
N GLY A 60 8.92 -6.44 -3.35
CA GLY A 60 7.85 -6.12 -4.29
C GLY A 60 6.55 -5.77 -3.62
N VAL A 61 5.51 -5.59 -4.43
CA VAL A 61 4.13 -5.37 -3.98
C VAL A 61 3.19 -6.34 -4.68
N LEU A 62 2.12 -6.72 -3.98
CA LEU A 62 1.00 -7.46 -4.53
C LEU A 62 -0.30 -6.74 -4.20
N SER A 63 -1.19 -6.70 -5.17
CA SER A 63 -2.51 -6.08 -5.07
C SER A 63 -3.61 -7.06 -5.45
N GLU A 64 -4.86 -6.67 -5.19
CA GLU A 64 -6.04 -7.42 -5.64
C GLU A 64 -6.01 -7.69 -7.16
N ARG A 65 -5.46 -6.76 -7.96
CA ARG A 65 -5.34 -6.94 -9.41
C ARG A 65 -4.40 -8.09 -9.77
N ASP A 66 -3.37 -8.29 -8.97
CA ASP A 66 -2.38 -9.33 -9.20
C ASP A 66 -2.97 -10.70 -8.86
N VAL A 67 -3.79 -10.78 -7.79
CA VAL A 67 -4.63 -11.97 -7.50
C VAL A 67 -5.56 -12.29 -8.67
N VAL A 68 -6.29 -11.30 -9.18
CA VAL A 68 -7.21 -11.49 -10.32
C VAL A 68 -6.44 -11.95 -11.57
N THR A 69 -5.25 -11.43 -11.80
CA THR A 69 -4.39 -11.84 -12.92
C THR A 69 -3.91 -13.27 -12.74
N ALA A 70 -3.43 -13.65 -11.54
CA ALA A 70 -2.97 -15.00 -11.23
C ALA A 70 -4.06 -16.05 -11.45
N LEU A 71 -5.33 -15.73 -11.14
CA LEU A 71 -6.48 -16.61 -11.38
C LEU A 71 -6.71 -16.95 -12.87
N THR A 72 -6.13 -16.18 -13.80
CA THR A 72 -6.26 -16.48 -15.24
C THR A 72 -5.36 -17.63 -15.70
N THR A 73 -4.29 -17.91 -14.95
CA THR A 73 -3.26 -18.90 -15.31
C THR A 73 -3.11 -20.01 -14.27
N ALA A 74 -3.41 -19.73 -13.00
CA ALA A 74 -3.28 -20.67 -11.90
C ALA A 74 -4.44 -21.66 -11.85
N ARG A 75 -4.12 -22.94 -11.60
CA ARG A 75 -5.14 -23.94 -11.26
C ARG A 75 -5.53 -23.89 -9.79
N ASP A 76 -4.56 -23.59 -8.93
CA ASP A 76 -4.72 -23.43 -7.49
C ASP A 76 -3.78 -22.33 -7.01
N LEU A 77 -4.29 -21.36 -6.25
CA LEU A 77 -3.49 -20.28 -5.67
C LEU A 77 -2.62 -20.74 -4.50
N ALA A 78 -2.91 -21.90 -3.90
CA ALA A 78 -2.05 -22.51 -2.88
C ALA A 78 -0.71 -23.02 -3.46
N GLU A 79 -0.63 -23.23 -4.78
CA GLU A 79 0.58 -23.72 -5.47
C GLU A 79 1.40 -22.60 -6.14
N VAL A 80 0.92 -21.36 -6.13
CA VAL A 80 1.62 -20.20 -6.72
C VAL A 80 2.22 -19.38 -5.60
N GLN A 81 3.50 -19.03 -5.69
CA GLN A 81 4.17 -18.24 -4.67
C GLN A 81 4.02 -16.74 -4.94
N ALA A 82 4.12 -15.93 -3.89
CA ALA A 82 4.08 -14.47 -4.00
C ALA A 82 5.16 -13.94 -4.96
N GLU A 83 6.35 -14.53 -4.95
CA GLU A 83 7.46 -14.14 -5.83
C GLU A 83 7.18 -14.33 -7.32
N ASP A 84 6.32 -15.29 -7.68
CA ASP A 84 5.97 -15.56 -9.08
C ASP A 84 5.07 -14.46 -9.69
N VAL A 85 4.42 -13.67 -8.83
CA VAL A 85 3.34 -12.75 -9.23
C VAL A 85 3.67 -11.29 -8.86
N MET A 86 4.48 -11.05 -7.84
CA MET A 86 4.74 -9.71 -7.32
C MET A 86 5.32 -8.75 -8.37
N SER A 87 4.96 -7.47 -8.27
CA SER A 87 5.66 -6.40 -8.99
C SER A 87 6.90 -5.99 -8.22
N THR A 88 8.07 -6.09 -8.84
CA THR A 88 9.36 -5.69 -8.26
C THR A 88 9.68 -4.21 -8.49
N GLU A 89 9.03 -3.57 -9.49
CA GLU A 89 9.12 -2.13 -9.71
C GLU A 89 8.16 -1.41 -8.76
N VAL A 90 8.60 -1.25 -7.50
CA VAL A 90 7.82 -0.58 -6.47
C VAL A 90 7.88 0.94 -6.66
N VAL A 91 6.72 1.56 -6.81
CA VAL A 91 6.56 3.01 -6.81
C VAL A 91 6.48 3.49 -5.38
N TRP A 92 7.42 4.34 -4.95
CA TRP A 92 7.49 4.89 -3.60
C TRP A 92 7.08 6.36 -3.57
N ALA A 93 6.48 6.79 -2.47
CA ALA A 93 6.33 8.20 -2.13
C ALA A 93 7.33 8.62 -1.05
N ASP A 94 7.88 9.81 -1.17
CA ASP A 94 8.63 10.43 -0.08
C ASP A 94 7.64 10.90 1.00
N PRO A 95 7.92 10.71 2.31
CA PRO A 95 7.04 11.19 3.38
C PRO A 95 6.79 12.72 3.36
N ALA A 96 7.60 13.49 2.64
CA ALA A 96 7.43 14.91 2.41
C ALA A 96 6.68 15.25 1.11
N ASP A 97 6.40 14.28 0.23
CA ASP A 97 5.60 14.51 -0.97
C ASP A 97 4.23 15.03 -0.59
N SER A 98 3.73 16.02 -1.35
CA SER A 98 2.38 16.54 -1.13
C SER A 98 1.32 15.47 -1.46
N VAL A 99 0.19 15.50 -0.76
CA VAL A 99 -0.97 14.63 -1.07
C VAL A 99 -1.37 14.72 -2.56
N ARG A 100 -1.34 15.92 -3.15
CA ARG A 100 -1.58 16.11 -4.59
C ARG A 100 -0.56 15.40 -5.47
N ALA A 101 0.73 15.50 -5.14
CA ALA A 101 1.80 14.86 -5.90
C ALA A 101 1.65 13.33 -5.87
N VAL A 102 1.33 12.77 -4.70
CA VAL A 102 1.06 11.33 -4.57
C VAL A 102 -0.18 10.90 -5.38
N GLY A 103 -1.24 11.72 -5.41
CA GLY A 103 -2.39 11.46 -6.27
C GLY A 103 -2.05 11.44 -7.76
N ILE A 104 -1.16 12.32 -8.21
CA ILE A 104 -0.63 12.32 -9.58
C ILE A 104 0.21 11.06 -9.83
N LEU A 105 1.08 10.70 -8.89
CA LEU A 105 1.91 9.50 -8.97
C LEU A 105 1.06 8.23 -9.10
N MET A 106 0.00 8.09 -8.28
CA MET A 106 -0.96 6.98 -8.37
C MET A 106 -1.62 6.90 -9.74
N ARG A 107 -2.06 8.04 -10.29
CA ARG A 107 -2.68 8.10 -11.62
C ARG A 107 -1.70 7.67 -12.70
N ASP A 108 -0.49 8.21 -12.69
CA ASP A 108 0.50 8.01 -13.75
C ASP A 108 1.05 6.58 -13.73
N ALA A 109 1.24 6.00 -12.55
CA ALA A 109 1.66 4.61 -12.39
C ALA A 109 0.51 3.59 -12.47
N GLY A 110 -0.76 4.02 -12.44
CA GLY A 110 -1.92 3.11 -12.48
C GLY A 110 -2.12 2.27 -11.22
N VAL A 111 -1.61 2.73 -10.08
CA VAL A 111 -1.65 2.06 -8.78
C VAL A 111 -2.58 2.77 -7.80
N ARG A 112 -3.11 2.03 -6.81
CA ARG A 112 -4.03 2.56 -5.79
C ARG A 112 -3.45 2.59 -4.38
N HIS A 113 -2.29 1.98 -4.18
CA HIS A 113 -1.59 1.94 -2.92
C HIS A 113 -0.13 2.26 -3.24
N ILE A 114 0.46 3.16 -2.46
CA ILE A 114 1.86 3.54 -2.59
C ILE A 114 2.51 3.41 -1.21
N PRO A 115 3.56 2.58 -1.06
CA PRO A 115 4.36 2.60 0.15
C PRO A 115 5.11 3.94 0.28
N VAL A 116 5.21 4.42 1.51
CA VAL A 116 5.89 5.66 1.87
C VAL A 116 7.23 5.33 2.51
N GLY A 117 8.31 5.94 2.03
CA GLY A 117 9.68 5.63 2.43
C GLY A 117 10.53 5.16 1.24
N ASN A 118 11.28 4.08 1.42
CA ASN A 118 12.13 3.49 0.38
C ASN A 118 12.38 1.98 0.62
N ASP A 119 13.20 1.39 -0.24
CA ASP A 119 13.62 -0.02 -0.22
C ASP A 119 14.38 -0.46 1.06
N ARG A 120 14.79 0.48 1.91
CA ARG A 120 15.48 0.21 3.18
C ARG A 120 14.61 0.47 4.39
N GLU A 121 13.72 1.45 4.29
CA GLU A 121 12.91 1.92 5.41
C GLU A 121 11.48 2.21 4.93
N VAL A 122 10.58 1.32 5.32
CA VAL A 122 9.15 1.42 5.06
C VAL A 122 8.50 2.16 6.22
N LEU A 123 7.99 3.35 5.97
CA LEU A 123 7.38 4.21 7.00
C LEU A 123 5.86 4.03 7.09
N GLY A 124 5.25 3.58 6.01
CA GLY A 124 3.81 3.42 5.92
C GLY A 124 3.33 3.10 4.51
N VAL A 125 2.02 3.10 4.34
CA VAL A 125 1.35 2.99 3.05
C VAL A 125 0.23 4.02 2.98
N VAL A 126 0.04 4.60 1.81
CA VAL A 126 -1.09 5.49 1.53
C VAL A 126 -1.98 4.86 0.47
N ALA A 127 -3.29 4.80 0.74
CA ALA A 127 -4.26 4.32 -0.23
C ALA A 127 -4.89 5.50 -0.98
N MET A 128 -5.36 5.22 -2.20
CA MET A 128 -6.06 6.20 -3.03
C MET A 128 -7.27 6.80 -2.32
N ARG A 129 -7.97 6.03 -1.48
CA ARG A 129 -9.09 6.53 -0.65
C ARG A 129 -8.67 7.64 0.31
N ASP A 130 -7.49 7.53 0.90
CA ASP A 130 -6.97 8.53 1.85
C ASP A 130 -6.63 9.82 1.10
N VAL A 131 -5.96 9.70 -0.06
CA VAL A 131 -5.69 10.83 -0.96
C VAL A 131 -6.99 11.51 -1.42
N LEU A 132 -7.97 10.74 -1.87
CA LEU A 132 -9.26 11.27 -2.33
C LEU A 132 -10.02 11.99 -1.22
N SER A 133 -9.95 11.50 0.02
CA SER A 133 -10.60 12.14 1.16
C SER A 133 -10.11 13.57 1.39
N VAL A 134 -8.84 13.85 1.12
CA VAL A 134 -8.24 15.19 1.20
C VAL A 134 -8.53 16.02 -0.05
N LEU A 135 -8.43 15.41 -1.24
CA LEU A 135 -8.61 16.14 -2.51
C LEU A 135 -10.05 16.57 -2.77
N LEU A 136 -11.02 15.85 -2.21
CA LEU A 136 -12.46 16.08 -2.40
C LEU A 136 -13.13 16.69 -1.17
N ALA A 137 -12.38 16.99 -0.12
CA ALA A 137 -12.93 17.68 1.04
C ALA A 137 -13.48 19.06 0.62
N GLU A 138 -14.72 19.34 1.02
CA GLU A 138 -15.31 20.67 0.82
C GLU A 138 -14.67 21.63 1.83
N ASN A 139 -14.21 22.78 1.33
CA ASN A 139 -13.68 23.88 2.15
C ASN A 139 -14.79 24.59 2.93
#